data_AF-A0A819FAN2-F1
#
_entry.id   AF-A0A819FAN2-F1
#
_cell.length_a   1.000
_cell.length_b   1.000
_cell.length_c   1.000
_cell.angle_alpha   90.00
_cell.angle_beta   90.00
_cell.angle_gamma   90.00
#
_symmetry.space_group_name_H-M   'P 1'
#
loop_
_entity.id
_entity.type
_entity.pdbx_description
1 polymer ?
#
loop_
_entity_poly.entity_id
_entity_poly.type
_entity_poly.pdbx_seq_one_letter_code
_entity_poly.pdbx_strand_id
1 'polypeptide(L)'
;MRWCEEKEEGEVVIGGNQLSCPYDLLMSSLENDTPSKDAAQNLLKYLDILYPNGVSINTVTHADRNRYPTYKEEVTMFFGMVSTYATDYEYNLLKTFKITYDTNKIATANWTEIKQMLSSVSRAERLSDYNHARAIEDGRIQRILLRLKQLVEQ
;
A
#
# COMPACT_ATOMS: atom_id res chain seq x y z
N MET A 1 -26.98 -52.71 1.47
CA MET A 1 -27.85 -52.66 0.27
C MET A 1 -27.80 -51.21 -0.21
N ARG A 2 -27.18 -50.90 -1.36
CA ARG A 2 -27.86 -50.46 -2.61
C ARG A 2 -29.34 -50.05 -2.35
N TRP A 3 -29.82 -48.92 -2.84
CA TRP A 3 -30.18 -48.75 -4.24
C TRP A 3 -30.36 -47.24 -4.51
N CYS A 4 -29.79 -46.75 -5.62
CA CYS A 4 -30.30 -45.58 -6.32
C CYS A 4 -31.13 -46.12 -7.49
N GLU A 5 -32.36 -45.62 -7.65
CA GLU A 5 -33.10 -45.73 -8.90
C GLU A 5 -33.36 -44.30 -9.42
N GLU A 6 -32.91 -44.08 -10.66
CA GLU A 6 -33.28 -42.95 -11.51
C GLU A 6 -34.64 -43.23 -12.16
N LYS A 7 -35.44 -42.17 -12.35
CA LYS A 7 -36.05 -41.70 -13.62
C LYS A 7 -37.00 -40.52 -13.31
N GLU A 8 -36.80 -39.33 -13.87
CA GLU A 8 -37.31 -38.86 -15.19
C GLU A 8 -38.85 -38.96 -15.26
N GLU A 9 -39.68 -37.92 -15.44
CA GLU A 9 -39.60 -36.60 -16.10
C GLU A 9 -40.69 -35.64 -15.52
N GLY A 10 -40.53 -34.33 -15.73
CA GLY A 10 -41.59 -33.33 -15.55
C GLY A 10 -41.07 -31.89 -15.63
N GLU A 11 -41.19 -31.25 -16.80
CA GLU A 11 -40.92 -29.81 -17.01
C GLU A 11 -41.75 -28.91 -16.08
N VAL A 12 -41.16 -27.85 -15.50
CA VAL A 12 -41.54 -26.41 -15.62
C VAL A 12 -40.39 -25.51 -15.07
N VAL A 13 -39.63 -24.93 -16.00
CA VAL A 13 -39.24 -23.50 -16.19
C VAL A 13 -39.06 -22.55 -14.97
N ILE A 14 -37.78 -22.14 -14.79
CA ILE A 14 -37.14 -20.85 -14.41
C ILE A 14 -37.25 -20.30 -12.96
N GLY A 15 -36.07 -20.13 -12.34
CA GLY A 15 -35.79 -19.15 -11.29
C GLY A 15 -34.35 -19.26 -10.78
N GLY A 16 -33.40 -18.64 -11.49
CA GLY A 16 -31.96 -18.87 -11.38
C GLY A 16 -31.37 -18.74 -9.98
N ASN A 17 -30.72 -19.80 -9.52
CA ASN A 17 -29.74 -19.71 -8.44
C ASN A 17 -28.36 -19.77 -9.09
N GLN A 18 -27.89 -18.60 -9.49
CA GLN A 18 -26.53 -18.37 -9.95
C GLN A 18 -25.62 -18.57 -8.73
N LEU A 19 -25.09 -19.79 -8.57
CA LEU A 19 -23.90 -20.05 -7.76
C LEU A 19 -22.72 -19.35 -8.45
N SER A 20 -22.68 -18.02 -8.32
CA SER A 20 -21.54 -17.20 -8.72
C SER A 20 -20.36 -17.61 -7.85
N CYS A 21 -19.28 -17.96 -8.52
CA CYS A 21 -18.03 -18.36 -7.90
C CYS A 21 -17.53 -17.25 -6.96
N PRO A 22 -16.76 -17.58 -5.90
CA PRO A 22 -16.07 -16.57 -5.08
C PRO A 22 -15.06 -15.71 -5.86
N TYR A 23 -14.88 -15.95 -7.17
CA TYR A 23 -14.08 -15.15 -8.08
C TYR A 23 -14.69 -13.78 -8.40
N ASP A 24 -16.01 -13.65 -8.51
CA ASP A 24 -16.64 -12.35 -8.85
C ASP A 24 -16.47 -11.34 -7.70
N LEU A 25 -16.48 -11.82 -6.46
CA LEU A 25 -16.17 -11.02 -5.27
C LEU A 25 -14.69 -10.60 -5.20
N LEU A 26 -13.78 -11.43 -5.70
CA LEU A 26 -12.34 -11.12 -5.72
C LEU A 26 -11.99 -10.14 -6.84
N MET A 27 -12.66 -10.24 -7.99
CA MET A 27 -12.49 -9.33 -9.14
C MET A 27 -13.07 -7.93 -8.86
N SER A 28 -14.21 -7.81 -8.18
CA SER A 28 -14.77 -6.50 -7.80
C SER A 28 -13.90 -5.69 -6.81
N SER A 29 -13.01 -6.36 -6.06
CA SER A 29 -12.07 -5.69 -5.14
C SER A 29 -10.86 -5.07 -5.85
N LEU A 30 -10.51 -5.58 -7.04
CA LEU A 30 -9.39 -5.09 -7.85
C LEU A 30 -9.81 -3.96 -8.79
N GLU A 31 -11.07 -3.93 -9.22
CA GLU A 31 -11.60 -2.89 -10.13
C GLU A 31 -11.73 -1.50 -9.46
N ASN A 32 -11.67 -1.43 -8.13
CA ASN A 32 -11.75 -0.17 -7.38
C ASN A 32 -10.45 0.16 -6.60
N ASP A 33 -9.32 -0.45 -6.95
CA ASP A 33 -8.04 -0.21 -6.26
C ASP A 33 -7.37 1.11 -6.71
N THR A 34 -8.09 2.20 -6.52
CA THR A 34 -7.68 3.57 -6.83
C THR A 34 -7.58 4.37 -5.53
N PRO A 35 -6.54 5.20 -5.35
CA PRO A 35 -6.47 6.09 -4.18
C PRO A 35 -7.63 7.10 -4.22
N SER A 36 -8.20 7.42 -3.06
CA SER A 36 -9.14 8.53 -2.98
C SER A 36 -8.43 9.83 -3.35
N LYS A 37 -9.17 10.80 -3.92
CA LYS A 37 -8.62 12.11 -4.28
C LYS A 37 -7.93 12.79 -3.10
N ASP A 38 -8.52 12.68 -1.91
CA ASP A 38 -7.97 13.26 -0.68
C ASP A 38 -6.67 12.55 -0.25
N ALA A 39 -6.62 11.22 -0.32
CA ALA A 39 -5.40 10.47 -0.04
C ALA A 39 -4.26 10.85 -1.00
N ALA A 40 -4.55 10.88 -2.31
CA ALA A 40 -3.59 11.25 -3.32
C ALA A 40 -3.07 12.68 -3.11
N GLN A 41 -3.97 13.65 -2.91
CA GLN A 41 -3.58 15.05 -2.71
C GLN A 41 -2.73 15.24 -1.45
N ASN A 42 -3.08 14.60 -0.33
CA ASN A 42 -2.33 14.80 0.91
C ASN A 42 -0.99 14.06 0.93
N LEU A 43 -0.87 12.91 0.28
CA LEU A 43 0.41 12.19 0.17
C LEU A 43 1.34 12.83 -0.86
N LEU A 44 0.83 13.24 -2.03
CA LEU A 44 1.66 13.75 -3.13
C LEU A 44 2.27 15.12 -2.86
N LYS A 45 1.68 15.94 -1.97
CA LYS A 45 2.30 17.20 -1.50
C LYS A 45 3.70 16.97 -0.93
N TYR A 46 3.95 15.80 -0.34
CA TYR A 46 5.24 15.48 0.27
C TYR A 46 6.32 15.11 -0.73
N LEU A 47 5.99 14.94 -2.01
CA LEU A 47 7.00 14.72 -3.05
C LEU A 47 7.95 15.92 -3.10
N ASP A 48 7.42 17.14 -3.17
CA ASP A 48 8.24 18.36 -3.24
C ASP A 48 8.79 18.80 -1.88
N ILE A 49 8.11 18.44 -0.78
CA ILE A 49 8.55 18.78 0.59
C ILE A 49 9.73 17.89 1.00
N LEU A 50 9.64 16.58 0.78
CA LEU A 50 10.70 15.64 1.17
C LEU A 50 11.81 15.55 0.12
N TYR A 51 11.53 15.90 -1.14
CA TYR A 51 12.49 15.83 -2.25
C TYR A 51 12.54 17.13 -3.07
N PRO A 52 12.91 18.27 -2.47
CA PRO A 52 13.08 19.51 -3.23
C PRO A 52 14.08 19.30 -4.38
N ASN A 53 13.65 19.61 -5.62
CA ASN A 53 14.40 19.35 -6.85
C ASN A 53 14.80 17.88 -7.06
N GLY A 54 14.03 16.95 -6.52
CA GLY A 54 14.28 15.51 -6.60
C GLY A 54 15.35 14.99 -5.63
N VAL A 55 15.88 15.83 -4.74
CA VAL A 55 16.92 15.47 -3.76
C VAL A 55 16.30 15.39 -2.37
N SER A 56 16.52 14.29 -1.65
CA SER A 56 15.98 14.10 -0.30
C SER A 56 16.47 15.17 0.67
N ILE A 57 15.57 15.68 1.53
CA ILE A 57 15.96 16.48 2.68
C ILE A 57 16.82 15.67 3.66
N ASN A 58 17.63 16.35 4.47
CA ASN A 58 18.10 15.75 5.72
C ASN A 58 16.88 15.50 6.62
N THR A 59 16.74 14.28 7.11
CA THR A 59 15.53 13.79 7.79
C THR A 59 15.54 13.97 9.31
N VAL A 60 16.71 14.20 9.93
CA VAL A 60 16.87 14.27 11.40
C VAL A 60 17.37 15.64 11.85
N THR A 61 16.93 16.08 13.03
CA THR A 61 17.36 17.35 13.65
C THR A 61 18.63 17.17 14.49
N HIS A 62 18.73 16.04 15.19
CA HIS A 62 19.90 15.66 15.98
C HIS A 62 20.16 14.15 15.86
N ALA A 63 21.36 13.79 15.40
CA ALA A 63 21.86 12.42 15.42
C ALA A 63 22.70 12.21 16.69
N ASP A 64 22.06 12.09 17.85
CA ASP A 64 22.76 11.59 19.04
C ASP A 64 22.83 10.07 18.95
N ARG A 65 24.04 9.50 18.98
CA ARG A 65 24.28 8.06 18.80
C ARG A 65 23.64 7.19 19.89
N ASN A 66 23.26 7.80 21.02
CA ASN A 66 22.67 7.10 22.16
C ASN A 66 21.17 7.39 22.35
N ARG A 67 20.50 8.03 21.39
CA ARG A 67 19.06 8.31 21.46
C ARG A 67 18.36 7.94 20.16
N TYR A 68 17.07 7.65 20.27
CA TYR A 68 16.19 7.55 19.10
C TYR A 68 16.31 8.82 18.26
N PRO A 69 16.31 8.69 16.91
CA PRO A 69 16.40 9.85 16.04
C PRO A 69 15.23 10.81 16.29
N THR A 70 15.54 12.10 16.42
CA THR A 70 14.52 13.14 16.35
C THR A 70 14.38 13.55 14.89
N TYR A 71 13.22 13.25 14.30
CA TYR A 71 12.93 13.60 12.92
C TYR A 71 12.54 15.06 12.78
N LYS A 72 12.77 15.63 11.60
CA LYS A 72 12.21 16.92 11.24
C LYS A 72 10.68 16.86 11.21
N GLU A 73 10.06 18.03 11.36
CA GLU A 73 8.62 18.17 11.41
C GLU A 73 7.95 17.61 10.14
N GLU A 74 8.51 17.89 8.96
CA GLU A 74 7.97 17.46 7.67
C GLU A 74 7.96 15.93 7.53
N VAL A 75 8.97 15.25 8.08
CA VAL A 75 9.05 13.78 8.13
C VAL A 75 7.94 13.24 9.04
N THR A 76 7.79 13.84 10.22
CA THR A 76 6.76 13.45 11.20
C THR A 76 5.36 13.64 10.62
N MET A 77 5.11 14.78 9.96
CA MET A 77 3.83 15.07 9.32
C MET A 77 3.53 14.12 8.16
N PHE A 78 4.54 13.78 7.34
CA PHE A 78 4.38 12.79 6.28
C PHE A 78 3.92 11.44 6.82
N PHE A 79 4.59 10.91 7.84
CA PHE A 79 4.20 9.62 8.43
C PHE A 79 2.87 9.68 9.18
N GLY A 80 2.49 10.86 9.69
CA GLY A 80 1.13 11.14 10.14
C GLY A 80 0.09 10.96 9.03
N MET A 81 0.34 11.54 7.85
CA MET A 81 -0.54 11.40 6.68
C MET A 81 -0.59 9.96 6.17
N VAL A 82 0.54 9.24 6.15
CA VAL A 82 0.57 7.81 5.84
C VAL A 82 -0.36 7.05 6.79
N SER A 83 -0.27 7.33 8.09
CA SER A 83 -1.09 6.66 9.11
C SER A 83 -2.59 6.91 8.92
N THR A 84 -2.97 8.09 8.41
CA THR A 84 -4.36 8.46 8.12
C THR A 84 -4.88 7.84 6.81
N TYR A 85 -4.10 7.89 5.73
CA TYR A 85 -4.61 7.65 4.37
C TYR A 85 -4.15 6.35 3.74
N ALA A 86 -3.03 5.80 4.18
CA ALA A 86 -2.35 4.69 3.52
C ALA A 86 -2.05 3.51 4.43
N THR A 87 -2.71 3.43 5.59
CA THR A 87 -2.55 2.30 6.50
C THR A 87 -3.29 1.07 6.00
N ASP A 88 -2.56 -0.03 5.87
CA ASP A 88 -3.03 -1.39 5.72
C ASP A 88 -2.65 -2.13 7.00
N TYR A 89 -3.64 -2.67 7.73
CA TYR A 89 -3.42 -3.43 8.95
C TYR A 89 -3.22 -4.92 8.70
N GLU A 90 -3.62 -5.42 7.53
CA GLU A 90 -3.62 -6.82 7.14
C GLU A 90 -2.43 -7.18 6.23
N TYR A 91 -1.51 -6.24 6.01
CA TYR A 91 -0.36 -6.46 5.14
C TYR A 91 0.57 -7.57 5.66
N ASN A 92 1.09 -8.37 4.72
CA ASN A 92 2.11 -9.37 5.03
C ASN A 92 3.49 -8.73 5.08
N LEU A 93 4.04 -8.54 6.28
CA LEU A 93 5.32 -7.87 6.50
C LEU A 93 6.47 -8.41 5.64
N LEU A 94 6.64 -9.73 5.54
CA LEU A 94 7.75 -10.34 4.79
C LEU A 94 7.61 -10.12 3.27
N LYS A 95 6.38 -10.26 2.74
CA LYS A 95 6.10 -10.02 1.32
C LYS A 95 6.30 -8.55 1.00
N THR A 96 5.72 -7.66 1.80
CA THR A 96 5.80 -6.22 1.61
C THR A 96 7.24 -5.72 1.71
N PHE A 97 8.02 -6.22 2.68
CA PHE A 97 9.43 -5.89 2.79
C PHE A 97 10.19 -6.21 1.50
N LYS A 98 9.95 -7.36 0.86
CA LYS A 98 10.60 -7.67 -0.43
C LYS A 98 10.21 -6.68 -1.54
N ILE A 99 8.94 -6.30 -1.60
CA ILE A 99 8.42 -5.37 -2.61
C ILE A 99 8.99 -3.96 -2.40
N THR A 100 9.07 -3.48 -1.15
CA THR A 100 9.54 -2.12 -0.81
C THR A 100 10.99 -1.85 -1.22
N TYR A 101 11.82 -2.88 -1.42
CA TYR A 101 13.22 -2.72 -1.85
C TYR A 101 13.43 -3.05 -3.34
N ASP A 102 12.42 -3.55 -4.04
CA ASP A 102 12.50 -3.87 -5.46
C ASP A 102 11.93 -2.74 -6.32
N THR A 103 12.81 -2.03 -7.04
CA THR A 103 12.41 -0.89 -7.86
C THR A 103 11.43 -1.28 -8.98
N ASN A 104 11.58 -2.47 -9.55
CA ASN A 104 10.68 -2.95 -10.62
C ASN A 104 9.29 -3.22 -10.06
N LYS A 105 9.21 -3.77 -8.85
CA LYS A 105 7.92 -4.02 -8.18
C LYS A 105 7.22 -2.73 -7.79
N ILE A 106 7.96 -1.72 -7.32
CA ILE A 106 7.40 -0.39 -7.04
C ILE A 106 6.82 0.23 -8.32
N ALA A 107 7.52 0.11 -9.45
CA ALA A 107 7.10 0.71 -10.72
C ALA A 107 5.76 0.16 -11.27
N THR A 108 5.39 -1.06 -10.89
CA THR A 108 4.13 -1.70 -11.31
C THR A 108 3.09 -1.77 -10.19
N ALA A 109 3.37 -1.20 -9.01
CA ALA A 109 2.53 -1.39 -7.84
C ALA A 109 1.12 -0.80 -8.03
N ASN A 110 0.11 -1.50 -7.53
CA ASN A 110 -1.25 -0.96 -7.40
C ASN A 110 -1.43 -0.18 -6.09
N TRP A 111 -2.60 0.42 -5.87
CA TRP A 111 -2.84 1.24 -4.67
C TRP A 111 -2.75 0.41 -3.39
N THR A 112 -3.25 -0.82 -3.40
CA THR A 112 -3.14 -1.73 -2.26
C THR A 112 -1.68 -2.02 -1.92
N GLU A 113 -0.83 -2.34 -2.90
CA GLU A 113 0.60 -2.56 -2.69
C GLU A 113 1.30 -1.29 -2.19
N ILE A 114 0.90 -0.10 -2.66
CA ILE A 114 1.42 1.18 -2.15
C ILE A 114 1.08 1.37 -0.67
N LYS A 115 -0.18 1.13 -0.26
CA LYS A 115 -0.58 1.19 1.15
C LYS A 115 0.25 0.24 2.01
N GLN A 116 0.44 -0.97 1.53
CA GLN A 116 1.27 -1.97 2.22
C GLN A 116 2.69 -1.46 2.40
N MET A 117 3.34 -0.98 1.34
CA MET A 117 4.71 -0.46 1.41
C MET A 117 4.82 0.72 2.39
N LEU A 118 3.90 1.70 2.29
CA LEU A 118 3.88 2.86 3.19
C LEU A 118 3.63 2.45 4.64
N SER A 119 2.72 1.49 4.86
CA SER A 119 2.45 0.91 6.18
C SER A 119 3.66 0.20 6.75
N SER A 120 4.36 -0.59 5.94
CA SER A 120 5.58 -1.29 6.36
C SER A 120 6.70 -0.33 6.74
N VAL A 121 6.85 0.80 6.03
CA VAL A 121 7.87 1.80 6.36
C VAL A 121 7.47 2.60 7.60
N SER A 122 6.20 3.03 7.69
CA SER A 122 5.67 3.80 8.82
C SER A 122 5.75 2.99 10.10
N ARG A 123 5.29 1.73 10.04
CA ARG A 123 5.19 0.79 11.17
C ARG A 123 6.45 -0.04 11.39
N ALA A 124 7.60 0.30 10.80
CA ALA A 124 8.88 -0.35 11.12
C ALA A 124 9.37 -0.05 12.56
N GLU A 125 8.43 0.17 13.48
CA GLU A 125 8.46 0.49 14.91
C GLU A 125 9.38 -0.39 15.77
N ARG A 126 10.12 -1.37 15.22
CA ARG A 126 10.72 -2.42 16.06
C ARG A 126 12.12 -2.91 15.72
N LEU A 127 12.76 -2.51 14.61
CA LEU A 127 13.94 -3.26 14.13
C LEU A 127 15.18 -2.45 13.71
N SER A 128 15.08 -1.13 13.47
CA SER A 128 16.26 -0.33 13.17
C SER A 128 16.02 1.14 13.49
N ASP A 129 16.93 1.73 14.25
CA ASP A 129 17.06 3.18 14.34
C ASP A 129 17.16 3.75 12.91
N TYR A 130 16.61 4.94 12.70
CA TYR A 130 16.66 5.68 11.44
C TYR A 130 15.89 5.04 10.25
N ASN A 131 14.91 4.16 10.47
CA ASN A 131 14.18 3.55 9.34
C ASN A 131 13.45 4.57 8.46
N HIS A 132 12.77 5.55 9.05
CA HIS A 132 12.10 6.62 8.29
C HIS A 132 13.11 7.46 7.51
N ALA A 133 14.24 7.80 8.16
CA ALA A 133 15.35 8.51 7.53
C ALA A 133 15.86 7.76 6.30
N ARG A 134 16.26 6.49 6.47
CA ARG A 134 16.76 5.65 5.39
C ARG A 134 15.74 5.49 4.27
N ALA A 135 14.46 5.29 4.58
CA ALA A 135 13.44 5.13 3.54
C ALA A 135 13.28 6.40 2.67
N ILE A 136 13.50 7.58 3.25
CA ILE A 136 13.48 8.85 2.53
C ILE A 136 14.80 9.07 1.79
N GLU A 137 15.93 8.94 2.47
CA GLU A 137 17.26 9.24 1.93
C GLU A 137 17.70 8.25 0.84
N ASP A 138 17.29 6.98 0.92
CA ASP A 138 17.51 5.98 -0.14
C ASP A 138 16.55 6.19 -1.35
N GLY A 139 15.67 7.19 -1.30
CA GLY A 139 14.69 7.48 -2.35
C GLY A 139 13.57 6.44 -2.48
N ARG A 140 13.36 5.58 -1.49
CA ARG A 140 12.28 4.57 -1.51
C ARG A 140 10.91 5.25 -1.44
N ILE A 141 10.74 6.19 -0.51
CA ILE A 141 9.50 6.97 -0.42
C ILE A 141 9.27 7.77 -1.71
N GLN A 142 10.31 8.34 -2.33
CA GLN A 142 10.19 9.06 -3.60
C GLN A 142 9.60 8.16 -4.70
N ARG A 143 10.14 6.95 -4.88
CA ARG A 143 9.66 5.99 -5.89
C ARG A 143 8.20 5.60 -5.65
N ILE A 144 7.83 5.36 -4.40
CA ILE A 144 6.44 5.04 -4.03
C ILE A 144 5.50 6.21 -4.35
N LEU A 145 5.88 7.45 -4.02
CA LEU A 145 5.07 8.63 -4.30
C LEU A 145 4.98 8.93 -5.80
N LEU A 146 6.06 8.73 -6.57
CA LEU A 146 6.03 8.84 -8.02
C LEU A 146 5.10 7.79 -8.65
N ARG A 147 5.09 6.57 -8.12
CA ARG A 147 4.13 5.56 -8.55
C ARG A 147 2.69 5.96 -8.24
N LEU A 148 2.44 6.47 -7.03
CA LEU A 148 1.12 7.00 -6.66
C LEU A 148 0.67 8.11 -7.62
N LYS A 149 1.59 9.01 -8.00
CA LYS A 149 1.32 10.07 -8.96
C LYS A 149 0.88 9.50 -10.32
N GLN A 150 1.60 8.50 -10.83
CA GLN A 150 1.22 7.82 -12.07
C GLN A 150 -0.17 7.18 -11.99
N LEU A 151 -0.55 6.58 -10.86
CA LEU A 151 -1.87 5.96 -10.71
C LEU A 151 -3.04 6.96 -10.79
N VAL A 152 -2.82 8.22 -10.43
CA VAL A 152 -3.88 9.25 -10.44
C VAL A 152 -3.89 10.12 -11.70
N GLU A 153 -2.85 10.03 -12.52
CA GLU A 153 -2.72 10.74 -13.79
C GLU A 153 -3.09 9.86 -15.01
N GLN A 154 -3.34 8.55 -14.78
CA GLN A 154 -3.85 7.59 -15.77
C GLN A 154 -5.34 7.80 -16.03
#